data_AF-A0A6N0LNV3-F1
#
_entry.id   AF-A0A6N0LNV3-F1
#
_cell.length_a   1.000
_cell.length_b   1.000
_cell.length_c   1.000
_cell.angle_alpha   90.00
_cell.angle_beta   90.00
_cell.angle_gamma   90.00
#
_symmetry.space_group_name_H-M   'P 1'
#
loop_
_entity.id
_entity.type
_entity.pdbx_description
1 polymer ?
#
loop_
_entity_poly.entity_id
_entity_poly.type
_entity_poly.pdbx_seq_one_letter_code
_entity_poly.pdbx_strand_id
1 'polypeptide(L)'
;MGLMLVYVNAFAPDVGEKTSDLNKRYAAPPINTAIVSDAANFLYIDRGKFHEFFAQDISKAEARVMAATQKPIASAAFEQSLNEIAWKTIPSWFIVTQSDRAINPELQRFMAKRIGAKTSEVNSSHVPFISHPKEVAKVIKAASTAL
;
A
#
# COMPACT_ATOMS: atom_id res chain seq x y z
N MET A 1 -14.90 23.35 1.30
CA MET A 1 -14.25 22.11 1.77
C MET A 1 -13.00 21.93 0.93
N GLY A 2 -11.81 21.88 1.55
CA GLY A 2 -10.57 21.57 0.83
C GLY A 2 -10.51 20.07 0.48
N LEU A 3 -9.80 19.73 -0.60
CA LEU A 3 -9.47 18.34 -0.90
C LEU A 3 -8.37 17.85 0.05
N MET A 4 -8.43 16.58 0.44
CA MET A 4 -7.42 15.91 1.26
C MET A 4 -7.10 14.55 0.65
N LEU A 5 -5.82 14.22 0.56
CA LEU A 5 -5.37 12.88 0.13
C LEU A 5 -5.18 11.99 1.36
N VAL A 6 -5.64 10.74 1.29
CA VAL A 6 -5.38 9.73 2.33
C VAL A 6 -4.73 8.52 1.66
N TYR A 7 -3.45 8.34 1.95
CA TYR A 7 -2.68 7.17 1.53
C TYR A 7 -2.78 6.08 2.60
N VAL A 8 -3.17 4.87 2.21
CA VAL A 8 -3.33 3.73 3.12
C VAL A 8 -2.33 2.66 2.71
N ASN A 9 -1.24 2.51 3.48
CA ASN A 9 -0.11 1.61 3.20
C ASN A 9 0.30 1.58 1.71
N ALA A 10 0.43 2.76 1.12
CA ALA A 10 0.50 2.93 -0.34
C ALA A 10 1.86 3.44 -0.82
N PHE A 11 2.08 3.40 -2.13
CA PHE A 11 3.13 4.19 -2.76
C PHE A 11 2.68 5.64 -2.97
N ALA A 12 3.60 6.59 -2.76
CA ALA A 12 3.42 8.00 -3.11
C ALA A 12 4.65 8.48 -3.90
N PRO A 13 4.81 8.05 -5.17
CA PRO A 13 5.94 8.43 -6.02
C PRO A 13 5.97 9.93 -6.30
N ASP A 14 7.16 10.45 -6.62
CA ASP A 14 7.35 11.79 -7.19
C ASP A 14 7.36 11.74 -8.74
N VAL A 15 7.39 12.91 -9.37
CA VAL A 15 7.47 13.08 -10.81
C VAL A 15 8.65 12.29 -11.37
N GLY A 16 8.37 11.47 -12.39
CA GLY A 16 9.39 10.64 -13.03
C GLY A 16 9.78 9.37 -12.26
N GLU A 17 9.37 9.19 -11.01
CA GLU A 17 9.69 7.98 -10.24
C GLU A 17 8.80 6.79 -10.64
N LYS A 18 9.43 5.62 -10.74
CA LYS A 18 8.76 4.33 -10.88
C LYS A 18 8.66 3.66 -9.52
N THR A 19 7.55 2.97 -9.28
CA THR A 19 7.37 2.20 -8.03
C THR A 19 8.34 1.02 -7.92
N SER A 20 8.74 0.42 -9.05
CA SER A 20 9.77 -0.63 -9.06
C SER A 20 11.13 -0.15 -8.58
N ASP A 21 11.51 1.09 -8.88
CA ASP A 21 12.75 1.70 -8.39
C ASP A 21 12.65 2.09 -6.91
N LEU A 22 11.49 2.60 -6.49
CA LEU A 22 11.23 2.89 -5.07
C LEU A 22 11.38 1.64 -4.19
N ASN A 23 10.91 0.49 -4.66
CA ASN A 23 11.05 -0.79 -3.96
C ASN A 23 12.51 -1.23 -3.72
N LYS A 24 13.47 -0.70 -4.49
CA LYS A 24 14.90 -1.01 -4.32
C LYS A 24 15.58 -0.19 -3.23
N ARG A 25 14.92 0.84 -2.68
CA ARG A 25 15.52 1.74 -1.66
C ARG A 25 15.74 1.07 -0.31
N TYR A 26 14.96 0.05 0.00
CA TYR A 26 15.01 -0.70 1.26
C TYR A 26 15.06 -2.20 0.97
N ALA A 27 15.24 -3.00 2.03
CA ALA A 27 15.24 -4.45 1.91
C ALA A 27 13.97 -4.97 1.22
N ALA A 28 14.15 -5.92 0.30
CA ALA A 28 13.06 -6.51 -0.46
C ALA A 28 11.98 -7.09 0.48
N PRO A 29 10.69 -6.76 0.26
CA PRO A 29 9.62 -7.24 1.11
C PRO A 29 9.39 -8.76 0.89
N PRO A 30 8.97 -9.51 1.93
CA PRO A 30 8.75 -10.95 1.84
C PRO A 30 7.83 -11.41 0.70
N ILE A 31 6.85 -10.59 0.30
CA ILE A 31 5.90 -10.91 -0.76
C ILE A 31 6.56 -11.26 -2.09
N ASN A 32 7.79 -10.78 -2.35
CA ASN A 32 8.50 -11.04 -3.61
C ASN A 32 8.66 -12.55 -3.88
N THR A 33 8.62 -13.40 -2.85
CA THR A 33 8.69 -14.87 -2.97
C THR A 33 7.33 -15.56 -3.21
N ALA A 34 6.25 -14.77 -3.20
CA ALA A 34 4.87 -15.20 -3.34
C ALA A 34 4.19 -14.61 -4.59
N ILE A 35 4.85 -13.70 -5.32
CA ILE A 35 4.30 -13.19 -6.58
C ILE A 35 4.50 -14.20 -7.71
N VAL A 36 3.44 -14.43 -8.47
CA VAL A 36 3.42 -15.25 -9.69
C VAL A 36 2.92 -14.40 -10.85
N SER A 37 3.35 -14.71 -12.07
CA SER A 37 2.90 -14.04 -13.29
C SER A 37 2.12 -15.01 -14.17
N ASP A 38 1.06 -14.52 -14.81
CA ASP A 38 0.44 -15.23 -15.92
C ASP A 38 1.15 -14.97 -17.25
N ALA A 39 0.67 -15.60 -18.32
CA ALA A 39 1.23 -15.48 -19.68
C ALA A 39 1.07 -14.08 -20.30
N ALA A 40 0.19 -13.24 -19.76
CA ALA A 40 -0.03 -11.86 -20.19
C ALA A 40 0.72 -10.84 -19.32
N ASN A 41 1.64 -11.29 -18.46
CA ASN A 41 2.42 -10.48 -17.53
C ASN A 41 1.58 -9.75 -16.47
N PHE A 42 0.43 -10.33 -16.11
CA PHE A 42 -0.32 -9.91 -14.94
C PHE A 42 0.19 -10.63 -13.70
N LEU A 43 0.47 -9.86 -12.66
CA LEU A 43 1.00 -10.33 -11.40
C LEU A 43 -0.14 -10.65 -10.42
N TYR A 44 -0.02 -11.79 -9.77
CA TYR A 44 -0.89 -12.26 -8.70
C TYR A 44 -0.04 -12.63 -7.48
N ILE A 45 -0.68 -12.65 -6.32
CA ILE A 45 -0.14 -13.31 -5.14
C ILE A 45 -0.58 -14.77 -5.21
N ASP A 46 0.37 -15.70 -5.10
CA ASP A 46 0.09 -17.13 -4.95
C ASP A 46 -0.94 -17.33 -3.83
N ARG A 47 -2.07 -17.94 -4.19
CA ARG A 47 -3.22 -18.11 -3.29
C ARG A 47 -2.87 -18.93 -2.03
N GLY A 48 -1.94 -19.88 -2.13
CA GLY A 48 -1.47 -20.66 -0.99
C GLY A 48 -0.60 -19.86 -0.02
N LYS A 49 0.02 -18.78 -0.52
CA LYS A 49 0.92 -17.89 0.22
C LYS A 49 0.26 -16.58 0.65
N PHE A 50 -0.93 -16.26 0.14
CA PHE A 50 -1.61 -14.99 0.35
C PHE A 50 -1.75 -14.60 1.83
N HIS A 51 -2.22 -15.53 2.68
CA HIS A 51 -2.40 -15.25 4.10
C HIS A 51 -1.07 -14.85 4.76
N GLU A 52 -0.01 -15.64 4.56
CA GLU A 52 1.27 -15.41 5.21
C GLU A 52 1.97 -14.12 4.75
N PHE A 53 1.86 -13.77 3.47
CA PHE A 53 2.68 -12.71 2.87
C PHE A 53 1.94 -11.39 2.62
N PHE A 54 0.61 -11.36 2.77
CA PHE A 54 -0.19 -10.16 2.50
C PHE A 54 -1.17 -9.83 3.63
N ALA A 55 -1.75 -10.84 4.27
CA ALA A 55 -2.88 -10.67 5.19
C ALA A 55 -2.73 -11.53 6.46
N GLN A 56 -1.53 -11.52 7.06
CA GLN A 56 -1.19 -12.46 8.14
C GLN A 56 -1.87 -12.16 9.48
N ASP A 57 -2.57 -11.04 9.59
CA ASP A 57 -3.26 -10.55 10.78
C ASP A 57 -4.79 -10.74 10.73
N ILE A 58 -5.33 -11.40 9.70
CA ILE A 58 -6.74 -11.81 9.60
C ILE A 58 -6.88 -13.33 9.63
N SER A 59 -8.11 -13.83 9.71
CA SER A 59 -8.34 -15.28 9.68
C SER A 59 -7.98 -15.88 8.32
N LYS A 60 -7.56 -17.14 8.31
CA LYS A 60 -7.34 -17.89 7.06
C LYS A 60 -8.61 -17.99 6.21
N ALA A 61 -9.80 -17.93 6.82
CA ALA A 61 -11.06 -17.95 6.08
C ALA A 61 -11.24 -16.66 5.27
N GLU A 62 -11.07 -15.50 5.89
CA GLU A 62 -11.15 -14.20 5.22
C GLU A 62 -10.05 -14.05 4.16
N ALA A 63 -8.81 -14.42 4.50
CA ALA A 63 -7.69 -14.36 3.55
C ALA A 63 -7.91 -15.29 2.34
N ARG A 64 -8.55 -16.45 2.50
CA ARG A 64 -8.92 -17.31 1.37
C ARG A 64 -9.93 -16.66 0.44
N VAL A 65 -10.91 -15.93 0.99
CA VAL A 65 -11.87 -15.16 0.17
C VAL A 65 -11.11 -14.07 -0.59
N MET A 66 -10.29 -13.28 0.09
CA MET A 66 -9.49 -12.22 -0.55
C MET A 66 -8.56 -12.76 -1.63
N ALA A 67 -7.88 -13.89 -1.38
CA ALA A 67 -7.01 -14.54 -2.35
C ALA A 67 -7.78 -15.05 -3.58
N ALA A 68 -9.03 -15.49 -3.40
CA ALA A 68 -9.89 -15.94 -4.49
C ALA A 68 -10.45 -14.77 -5.31
N THR A 69 -10.65 -13.61 -4.69
CA THR A 69 -11.23 -12.41 -5.33
C THR A 69 -10.19 -11.36 -5.70
N GLN A 70 -8.90 -11.63 -5.51
CA GLN A 70 -7.83 -10.70 -5.86
C GLN A 70 -7.92 -10.37 -7.36
N LYS A 71 -7.63 -9.11 -7.69
CA LYS A 71 -7.47 -8.69 -9.08
C LYS A 71 -5.98 -8.62 -9.39
N PRO A 72 -5.56 -9.10 -10.57
CA PRO A 72 -4.18 -8.95 -10.97
C PRO A 72 -3.82 -7.48 -11.22
N ILE A 73 -2.52 -7.20 -11.19
CA ILE A 73 -1.93 -5.96 -11.65
C ILE A 73 -1.01 -6.22 -12.84
N ALA A 74 -1.12 -5.42 -13.90
CA ALA A 74 -0.18 -5.52 -15.02
C ALA A 74 1.22 -5.15 -14.53
N SER A 75 2.23 -5.99 -14.79
CA SER A 75 3.61 -5.73 -14.33
C SER A 75 4.14 -4.37 -14.80
N ALA A 76 3.77 -3.96 -16.01
CA ALA A 76 4.12 -2.67 -16.61
C ALA A 76 3.63 -1.45 -15.80
N ALA A 77 2.62 -1.60 -14.94
CA ALA A 77 2.14 -0.53 -14.07
C ALA A 77 3.21 -0.08 -13.06
N PHE A 78 4.07 -0.99 -12.60
CA PHE A 78 5.15 -0.64 -11.68
C PHE A 78 6.28 0.16 -12.35
N GLU A 79 6.39 0.04 -13.67
CA GLU A 79 7.39 0.68 -14.52
C GLU A 79 6.93 2.03 -15.10
N GLN A 80 5.66 2.41 -14.91
CA GLN A 80 5.18 3.72 -15.31
C GLN A 80 5.69 4.80 -14.35
N SER A 81 5.88 6.00 -14.88
CA SER A 81 6.11 7.22 -14.11
C SER A 81 4.99 8.23 -14.36
N LEU A 82 4.82 9.15 -13.43
CA LEU A 82 3.81 10.21 -13.50
C LEU A 82 4.48 11.55 -13.76
N ASN A 83 3.82 12.41 -14.55
CA ASN A 83 4.28 13.78 -14.82
C ASN A 83 3.64 14.80 -13.87
N GLU A 84 2.49 14.48 -13.31
CA GLU A 84 1.73 15.32 -12.39
C GLU A 84 1.42 14.56 -11.11
N ILE A 85 1.58 15.25 -9.98
CA ILE A 85 1.54 14.62 -8.65
C ILE A 85 0.67 15.46 -7.72
N ALA A 86 -0.46 14.88 -7.29
CA ALA A 86 -1.46 15.58 -6.49
C ALA A 86 -0.94 16.00 -5.09
N TRP A 87 -0.08 15.20 -4.45
CA TRP A 87 0.42 15.49 -3.10
C TRP A 87 1.31 16.74 -3.04
N LYS A 88 1.76 17.28 -4.17
CA LYS A 88 2.50 18.56 -4.21
C LYS A 88 1.64 19.77 -3.88
N THR A 89 0.33 19.69 -4.12
CA THR A 89 -0.60 20.82 -3.93
C THR A 89 -1.76 20.50 -2.99
N ILE A 90 -2.05 19.23 -2.76
CA ILE A 90 -3.13 18.77 -1.88
C ILE A 90 -2.53 18.22 -0.58
N PRO A 91 -2.91 18.74 0.61
CA PRO A 91 -2.43 18.20 1.87
C PRO A 91 -2.73 16.71 2.00
N SER A 92 -1.78 16.00 2.58
CA SER A 92 -1.79 14.54 2.60
C SER A 92 -1.82 13.97 4.01
N TRP A 93 -2.49 12.84 4.13
CA TRP A 93 -2.47 11.96 5.29
C TRP A 93 -1.93 10.59 4.85
N PHE A 94 -1.28 9.89 5.78
CA PHE A 94 -0.69 8.60 5.48
C PHE A 94 -0.90 7.62 6.63
N ILE A 95 -1.30 6.38 6.32
CA ILE A 95 -1.34 5.27 7.26
C ILE A 95 -0.20 4.32 6.94
N VAL A 96 0.79 4.24 7.83
CA VAL A 96 1.88 3.26 7.76
C VAL A 96 1.43 1.99 8.48
N THR A 97 1.62 0.84 7.84
CA THR A 97 1.36 -0.47 8.45
C THR A 97 2.67 -1.13 8.88
N GLN A 98 2.81 -1.39 10.18
CA GLN A 98 4.10 -1.75 10.79
C GLN A 98 4.58 -3.16 10.45
N SER A 99 3.65 -4.07 10.13
CA SER A 99 3.93 -5.47 9.81
C SER A 99 3.67 -5.77 8.33
N ASP A 100 3.73 -4.77 7.46
CA ASP A 100 3.51 -4.95 6.03
C ASP A 100 4.62 -5.81 5.40
N ARG A 101 4.19 -6.91 4.77
CA ARG A 101 5.08 -7.86 4.07
C ARG A 101 5.09 -7.66 2.57
N ALA A 102 4.34 -6.69 2.05
CA ALA A 102 4.20 -6.37 0.63
C ALA A 102 4.87 -5.06 0.23
N ILE A 103 4.77 -4.02 1.06
CA ILE A 103 5.54 -2.77 0.92
C ILE A 103 6.33 -2.57 2.20
N ASN A 104 7.65 -2.47 2.08
CA ASN A 104 8.53 -2.30 3.25
C ASN A 104 8.06 -1.10 4.11
N PRO A 105 7.79 -1.27 5.41
CA PRO A 105 7.33 -0.18 6.28
C PRO A 105 8.26 1.04 6.31
N GLU A 106 9.57 0.85 6.17
CA GLU A 106 10.52 1.97 6.06
C GLU A 106 10.35 2.77 4.76
N LEU A 107 9.99 2.09 3.66
CA LEU A 107 9.64 2.77 2.41
C LEU A 107 8.36 3.59 2.57
N GLN A 108 7.36 3.06 3.28
CA GLN A 108 6.13 3.79 3.59
C GLN A 108 6.43 5.04 4.43
N ARG A 109 7.21 4.92 5.51
CA ARG A 109 7.63 6.04 6.36
C ARG A 109 8.42 7.09 5.58
N PHE A 110 9.34 6.66 4.72
CA PHE A 110 10.09 7.54 3.83
C PHE A 110 9.15 8.36 2.95
N MET A 111 8.21 7.71 2.26
CA MET A 111 7.27 8.40 1.38
C MET A 111 6.33 9.31 2.16
N ALA A 112 5.77 8.85 3.28
CA ALA A 112 4.90 9.64 4.15
C ALA A 112 5.58 10.94 4.62
N LYS A 113 6.85 10.84 5.06
CA LYS A 113 7.66 12.00 5.45
C LYS A 113 7.92 12.90 4.25
N ARG A 114 8.31 12.35 3.10
CA ARG A 114 8.61 13.12 1.89
C ARG A 114 7.44 13.98 1.44
N ILE A 115 6.24 13.43 1.46
CA ILE A 115 5.04 14.15 1.00
C ILE A 115 4.47 15.10 2.08
N GLY A 116 5.15 15.25 3.23
CA GLY A 116 4.68 16.08 4.33
C GLY A 116 3.38 15.60 4.97
N ALA A 117 3.09 14.30 4.92
CA ALA A 117 1.79 13.80 5.36
C ALA A 117 1.65 13.78 6.89
N LYS A 118 0.44 14.08 7.36
CA LYS A 118 0.05 13.72 8.72
C LYS A 118 -0.05 12.20 8.80
N THR A 119 0.86 11.60 9.56
CA THR A 119 1.09 10.15 9.53
C THR A 119 0.52 9.48 10.78
N SER A 120 -0.12 8.33 10.60
CA SER A 120 -0.52 7.40 11.66
C SER A 120 0.12 6.04 11.41
N GLU A 121 0.59 5.37 12.45
CA GLU A 121 1.05 3.98 12.35
C GLU A 121 0.02 3.02 12.92
N VAL A 122 -0.20 1.89 12.25
CA VAL A 122 -1.10 0.82 12.66
C VAL A 122 -0.32 -0.49 12.67
N ASN A 123 -0.43 -1.26 13.75
CA ASN A 123 0.17 -2.60 13.83
C ASN A 123 -0.66 -3.61 13.02
N SER A 124 -0.51 -3.53 11.69
CA SER A 124 -1.27 -4.31 10.70
C SER A 124 -0.34 -4.92 9.66
N SER A 125 -0.83 -5.95 8.98
CA SER A 125 -0.33 -6.41 7.67
C SER A 125 -0.62 -5.38 6.57
N HIS A 126 -0.55 -5.79 5.30
CA HIS A 126 -0.89 -4.96 4.14
C HIS A 126 -2.39 -4.67 3.99
N VAL A 127 -3.26 -5.25 4.81
CA VAL A 127 -4.72 -5.10 4.69
C VAL A 127 -5.38 -4.42 5.89
N PRO A 128 -4.91 -3.22 6.32
CA PRO A 128 -5.45 -2.55 7.50
C PRO A 128 -6.93 -2.16 7.34
N PHE A 129 -7.40 -2.00 6.11
CA PHE A 129 -8.81 -1.74 5.81
C PHE A 129 -9.72 -2.96 6.06
N ILE A 130 -9.15 -4.15 6.28
CA ILE A 130 -9.87 -5.37 6.70
C ILE A 130 -9.58 -5.68 8.16
N SER A 131 -8.30 -5.69 8.59
CA SER A 131 -7.93 -6.08 9.95
C SER A 131 -8.19 -4.99 11.00
N HIS A 132 -8.06 -3.72 10.61
CA HIS A 132 -8.19 -2.54 11.48
C HIS A 132 -9.09 -1.45 10.84
N PRO A 133 -10.33 -1.80 10.44
CA PRO A 133 -11.17 -0.90 9.64
C PRO A 133 -11.58 0.37 10.42
N LYS A 134 -11.68 0.30 11.75
CA LYS A 134 -12.06 1.45 12.59
C LYS A 134 -10.95 2.49 12.63
N GLU A 135 -9.70 2.04 12.67
CA GLU A 135 -8.49 2.85 12.69
C GLU A 135 -8.31 3.57 11.36
N VAL A 136 -8.49 2.84 10.24
CA VAL A 136 -8.49 3.43 8.90
C VAL A 136 -9.61 4.46 8.75
N ALA A 137 -10.84 4.09 9.13
CA ALA A 137 -11.99 5.00 9.05
C ALA A 137 -11.80 6.26 9.91
N LYS A 138 -11.17 6.16 11.08
CA LYS A 138 -10.85 7.30 11.94
C LYS A 138 -9.92 8.30 11.24
N VAL A 139 -8.88 7.82 10.56
CA VAL A 139 -7.95 8.68 9.81
C VAL A 139 -8.67 9.35 8.64
N ILE A 140 -9.46 8.60 7.87
CA ILE A 140 -10.24 9.16 6.75
C ILE A 140 -11.21 10.24 7.25
N LYS A 141 -11.93 9.97 8.35
CA LYS A 141 -12.84 10.95 8.96
C LYS A 141 -12.09 12.20 9.40
N ALA A 142 -10.95 12.04 10.10
CA ALA A 142 -10.15 13.17 10.55
C ALA A 142 -9.62 14.02 9.38
N ALA A 143 -9.19 13.39 8.28
CA ALA A 143 -8.81 14.08 7.06
C ALA A 143 -10.00 14.83 6.45
N SER A 144 -11.18 14.22 6.37
CA SER A 144 -12.39 14.85 5.78
C SER A 144 -12.85 16.12 6.51
N THR A 145 -12.45 16.29 7.77
CA THR A 145 -12.79 17.45 8.60
C THR A 145 -11.61 18.38 8.85
N ALA A 146 -10.42 18.06 8.31
CA ALA A 146 -9.25 18.92 8.42
C ALA A 146 -9.44 20.12 7.48
N LEU A 147 -9.36 21.33 8.03
CA LEU A 147 -9.33 22.60 7.31
C LEU A 147 -8.01 23.30 7.64
#